data_AF-A0A0G0RKX1-F1
#
_entry.id   AF-A0A0G0RKX1-F1
#
_cell.length_a   1.000
_cell.length_b   1.000
_cell.length_c   1.000
_cell.angle_alpha   90.00
_cell.angle_beta   90.00
_cell.angle_gamma   90.00
#
_symmetry.space_group_name_H-M   'P 1'
#
loop_
_entity.id
_entity.type
_entity.pdbx_description
1 polymer ?
#
loop_
_entity_poly.entity_id
_entity_poly.type
_entity_poly.pdbx_seq_one_letter_code
_entity_poly.pdbx_strand_id
1 'polypeptide(L)'
;MATLNRQFDRGVINELKNDTQALLSFLQDQNDGTIVYVLEKLGRLENGYSKQPLLNLLDNNNETIRSLAIKNLAKIGDVSLLDTFVNFAKQDESTEVRRESVSAIGRLRNEKTIPILIKLLSDNDPKVVMQAIRGLLVFSSNNQVKKELSKLLNHPNELIKEVIGKEINGVSYGSKDNGKQDEFPAHLKNTIVQGDVLETLKYVPDESIHMTFTSPPYYNARDYSIYQSYDEYLKFLEKVFKEVHRVTKEGRFFVLNTSPIIIPRISRAHASKRYPIPYDIHPLLVKMGWEFIDDIVWVKPEASVKNRNAGFLQHRKPLGYKPNAISEMIMVYRKKTDKLIDWNISQYNWDKVKKSKVEDKYETTNIWRISPSFDRVHSAVFPIELCNKVIKYYSFVDDLIFDPFAGSGTLGLAAINLNRHFFLTEKESKYISRMKEDLIRNSNLFDKKNNQPNFIDIKNFISLNNRKI
;
A
#
# COMPACT_ATOMS: atom_id res chain seq x y z
N MET A 1 -20.58 6.99 -20.39
CA MET A 1 -19.58 8.04 -20.10
C MET A 1 -19.16 8.82 -21.33
N ALA A 2 -18.48 8.25 -22.33
CA ALA A 2 -18.02 9.00 -23.52
C ALA A 2 -19.16 9.61 -24.37
N THR A 3 -20.31 8.93 -24.48
CA THR A 3 -21.50 9.43 -25.20
C THR A 3 -22.21 10.55 -24.43
N LEU A 4 -22.35 10.41 -23.10
CA LEU A 4 -22.93 11.42 -22.22
C LEU A 4 -22.06 12.69 -22.14
N ASN A 5 -20.73 12.55 -22.11
CA ASN A 5 -19.79 13.67 -22.17
C ASN A 5 -19.90 14.48 -23.48
N ARG A 6 -20.34 13.86 -24.59
CA ARG A 6 -20.60 14.57 -25.86
C ARG A 6 -21.98 15.22 -25.91
N GLN A 7 -22.94 14.67 -25.18
CA GLN A 7 -24.34 15.13 -25.17
C GLN A 7 -24.59 16.26 -24.15
N PHE A 8 -23.79 16.33 -23.08
CA PHE A 8 -23.92 17.30 -22.00
C PHE A 8 -22.59 18.01 -21.77
N ASP A 9 -22.38 19.11 -22.49
CA ASP A 9 -21.22 19.97 -22.29
C ASP A 9 -21.34 20.82 -21.01
N ARG A 10 -20.32 21.62 -20.71
CA ARG A 10 -20.35 22.53 -19.55
C ARG A 10 -21.45 23.59 -19.65
N GLY A 11 -21.89 23.94 -20.85
CA GLY A 11 -22.94 24.94 -21.10
C GLY A 11 -24.29 24.45 -20.59
N VAL A 12 -24.70 23.24 -20.97
CA VAL A 12 -25.98 22.65 -20.54
C VAL A 12 -26.02 22.47 -19.03
N ILE A 13 -24.95 21.98 -18.41
CA ILE A 13 -24.90 21.85 -16.94
C ILE A 13 -25.00 23.21 -16.26
N ASN A 14 -24.39 24.26 -16.83
CA ASN A 14 -24.47 25.61 -16.28
C ASN A 14 -25.87 26.22 -16.44
N GLU A 15 -26.57 25.93 -17.53
CA GLU A 15 -27.98 26.33 -17.72
C GLU A 15 -28.87 25.67 -16.66
N LEU A 16 -28.82 24.33 -16.55
CA LEU A 16 -29.60 23.57 -15.56
C LEU A 16 -29.29 23.99 -14.12
N LYS A 17 -28.05 24.38 -13.84
CA LYS A 17 -27.64 24.87 -12.51
C LYS A 17 -28.28 26.21 -12.13
N ASN A 18 -28.57 27.07 -13.12
CA ASN A 18 -29.01 28.44 -12.90
C ASN A 18 -30.48 28.68 -13.29
N ASP A 19 -31.22 27.63 -13.67
CA ASP A 19 -32.64 27.69 -13.97
C ASP A 19 -33.38 26.50 -13.33
N THR A 20 -34.20 26.79 -12.32
CA THR A 20 -35.01 25.80 -11.60
C THR A 20 -36.00 25.08 -12.51
N GLN A 21 -36.66 25.80 -13.42
CA GLN A 21 -37.67 25.20 -14.29
C GLN A 21 -37.01 24.34 -15.35
N ALA A 22 -35.90 24.80 -15.93
CA ALA A 22 -35.10 23.99 -16.83
C ALA A 22 -34.62 22.70 -16.14
N LEU A 23 -34.11 22.79 -14.90
CA LEU A 23 -33.72 21.61 -14.12
C LEU A 23 -34.90 20.68 -13.83
N LEU A 24 -36.05 21.23 -13.43
CA LEU A 24 -37.25 20.44 -13.13
C LEU A 24 -37.73 19.66 -14.36
N SER A 25 -37.95 20.37 -15.47
CA SER A 25 -38.41 19.77 -16.73
C SER A 25 -37.38 18.78 -17.27
N PHE A 26 -36.10 19.10 -17.16
CA PHE A 26 -35.05 18.20 -17.60
C PHE A 26 -35.05 16.89 -16.81
N LEU A 27 -35.24 16.92 -15.49
CA LEU A 27 -35.16 15.71 -14.67
C LEU A 27 -36.38 14.77 -14.79
N GLN A 28 -37.54 15.27 -15.23
CA GLN A 28 -38.79 14.49 -15.27
C GLN A 28 -38.79 13.40 -16.36
N ASP A 29 -38.15 13.65 -17.51
CA ASP A 29 -38.24 12.78 -18.69
C ASP A 29 -36.92 12.06 -19.03
N GLN A 30 -36.06 11.84 -18.03
CA GLN A 30 -34.74 11.25 -18.26
C GLN A 30 -34.58 9.89 -17.61
N ASN A 31 -33.75 9.05 -18.22
CA ASN A 31 -33.33 7.80 -17.61
C ASN A 31 -32.35 8.04 -16.45
N ASP A 32 -32.25 7.06 -15.56
CA ASP A 32 -31.39 7.13 -14.36
C ASP A 32 -29.93 7.51 -14.66
N GLY A 33 -29.37 6.96 -15.74
CA GLY A 33 -27.97 7.22 -16.11
C GLY A 33 -27.71 8.69 -16.45
N THR A 34 -28.65 9.34 -17.14
CA THR A 34 -28.60 10.78 -17.43
C THR A 34 -28.77 11.60 -16.15
N ILE A 35 -29.73 11.24 -15.29
CA ILE A 35 -29.97 11.94 -14.02
C ILE A 35 -28.72 11.88 -13.14
N VAL A 36 -28.13 10.70 -12.96
CA VAL A 36 -26.89 10.50 -12.20
C VAL A 36 -25.77 11.37 -12.76
N TYR A 37 -25.55 11.34 -14.07
CA TYR A 37 -24.51 12.15 -14.72
C TYR A 37 -24.70 13.65 -14.44
N VAL A 38 -25.93 14.17 -14.57
CA VAL A 38 -26.20 15.59 -14.30
C VAL A 38 -25.96 15.92 -12.83
N LEU A 39 -26.47 15.12 -11.89
CA LEU A 39 -26.30 15.38 -10.46
C LEU A 39 -24.83 15.31 -10.00
N GLU A 40 -24.00 14.47 -10.64
CA GLU A 40 -22.56 14.45 -10.39
C GLU A 40 -21.85 15.75 -10.79
N LYS A 41 -22.37 16.43 -11.83
CA LYS A 41 -21.77 17.64 -12.43
C LYS A 41 -22.41 18.96 -11.98
N LEU A 42 -23.62 18.93 -11.44
CA LEU A 42 -24.44 20.12 -11.13
C LEU A 42 -23.74 21.14 -10.20
N GLY A 43 -22.88 20.68 -9.29
CA GLY A 43 -22.16 21.57 -8.38
C GLY A 43 -23.06 22.14 -7.26
N ARG A 44 -22.80 23.37 -6.79
CA ARG A 44 -23.62 24.07 -5.78
C ARG A 44 -24.62 24.96 -6.52
N LEU A 45 -25.91 24.82 -6.24
CA LEU A 45 -26.94 25.74 -6.72
C LEU A 45 -26.75 27.12 -6.08
N GLU A 46 -26.95 28.20 -6.85
CA GLU A 46 -26.81 29.57 -6.34
C GLU A 46 -27.96 29.93 -5.39
N ASN A 47 -27.77 30.97 -4.56
CA ASN A 47 -28.74 31.33 -3.52
C ASN A 47 -30.01 31.93 -4.15
N GLY A 48 -31.19 31.41 -3.80
CA GLY A 48 -32.50 31.94 -4.24
C GLY A 48 -33.33 31.00 -5.12
N TYR A 49 -32.76 29.88 -5.57
CA TYR A 49 -33.44 28.91 -6.43
C TYR A 49 -34.24 27.86 -5.64
N SER A 50 -35.32 27.35 -6.23
CA SER A 50 -36.17 26.37 -5.57
C SER A 50 -35.46 25.02 -5.45
N LYS A 51 -35.52 24.43 -4.26
CA LYS A 51 -34.97 23.11 -3.93
C LYS A 51 -35.83 21.97 -4.48
N GLN A 52 -37.04 22.30 -4.95
CA GLN A 52 -38.06 21.33 -5.34
C GLN A 52 -37.58 20.28 -6.36
N PRO A 53 -36.80 20.63 -7.41
CA PRO A 53 -36.35 19.62 -8.37
C PRO A 53 -35.52 18.51 -7.70
N LEU A 54 -34.67 18.87 -6.73
CA LEU A 54 -33.86 17.91 -5.98
C LEU A 54 -34.66 17.18 -4.91
N LEU A 55 -35.64 17.83 -4.27
CA LEU A 55 -36.53 17.19 -3.29
C LEU A 55 -37.38 16.09 -3.95
N ASN A 56 -37.87 16.31 -5.18
CA ASN A 56 -38.64 15.31 -5.93
C ASN A 56 -37.83 14.03 -6.21
N LEU A 57 -36.51 14.12 -6.29
CA LEU A 57 -35.63 12.97 -6.54
C LEU A 57 -35.39 12.11 -5.29
N LEU A 58 -35.81 12.57 -4.10
CA LEU A 58 -35.64 11.83 -2.86
C LEU A 58 -36.55 10.60 -2.75
N ASP A 59 -37.65 10.57 -3.50
CA ASP A 59 -38.57 9.41 -3.57
C ASP A 59 -38.23 8.44 -4.72
N ASN A 60 -37.10 8.66 -5.40
CA ASN A 60 -36.70 7.83 -6.54
C ASN A 60 -36.26 6.42 -6.08
N ASN A 61 -36.63 5.38 -6.83
CA ASN A 61 -36.24 3.99 -6.53
C ASN A 61 -34.71 3.76 -6.60
N ASN A 62 -34.00 4.57 -7.38
CA ASN A 62 -32.55 4.48 -7.53
C ASN A 62 -31.82 5.19 -6.37
N GLU A 63 -31.14 4.40 -5.53
CA GLU A 63 -30.38 4.90 -4.37
C GLU A 63 -29.28 5.91 -4.73
N THR A 64 -28.67 5.78 -5.93
CA THR A 64 -27.62 6.72 -6.38
C THR A 64 -28.22 8.09 -6.65
N ILE A 65 -29.41 8.13 -7.25
CA ILE A 65 -30.15 9.38 -7.48
C ILE A 65 -30.52 10.03 -6.15
N ARG A 66 -31.10 9.26 -5.21
CA ARG A 66 -31.44 9.77 -3.86
C ARG A 66 -30.21 10.33 -3.15
N SER A 67 -29.10 9.58 -3.12
CA SER A 67 -27.85 10.00 -2.47
C SER A 67 -27.28 11.27 -3.10
N LEU A 68 -27.24 11.35 -4.44
CA LEU A 68 -26.76 12.55 -5.13
C LEU A 68 -27.70 13.75 -4.97
N ALA A 69 -29.01 13.54 -4.89
CA ALA A 69 -29.96 14.60 -4.58
C ALA A 69 -29.70 15.19 -3.19
N ILE A 70 -29.55 14.34 -2.16
CA ILE A 70 -29.16 14.76 -0.80
C ILE A 70 -27.82 15.50 -0.81
N LYS A 71 -26.82 14.97 -1.53
CA LYS A 71 -25.50 15.62 -1.67
C LYS A 71 -25.60 17.03 -2.24
N ASN A 72 -26.43 17.23 -3.27
CA ASN A 72 -26.61 18.54 -3.90
C ASN A 72 -27.43 19.49 -3.02
N LEU A 73 -28.50 19.00 -2.36
CA LEU A 73 -29.25 19.75 -1.35
C LEU A 73 -28.35 20.23 -0.20
N ALA A 74 -27.44 19.38 0.28
CA ALA A 74 -26.51 19.69 1.36
C ALA A 74 -25.54 20.84 1.02
N LYS A 75 -25.20 21.04 -0.27
CA LYS A 75 -24.32 22.14 -0.70
C LYS A 75 -24.96 23.52 -0.57
N ILE A 76 -26.29 23.58 -0.48
CA ILE A 76 -27.04 24.82 -0.28
C ILE A 76 -26.77 25.37 1.12
N GLY A 77 -26.58 24.48 2.12
CA GLY A 77 -26.34 24.87 3.51
C GLY A 77 -27.58 25.39 4.23
N ASP A 78 -28.77 25.07 3.72
CA ASP A 78 -30.02 25.52 4.33
C ASP A 78 -30.44 24.62 5.50
N VAL A 79 -30.45 25.20 6.71
CA VAL A 79 -30.82 24.52 7.96
C VAL A 79 -32.29 24.05 7.94
N SER A 80 -33.15 24.64 7.11
CA SER A 80 -34.54 24.19 6.94
C SER A 80 -34.65 22.75 6.42
N LEU A 81 -33.59 22.20 5.83
CA LEU A 81 -33.53 20.83 5.31
C LEU A 81 -33.10 19.81 6.36
N LEU A 82 -32.82 20.23 7.59
CA LEU A 82 -32.34 19.33 8.65
C LEU A 82 -33.27 18.14 8.85
N ASP A 83 -34.58 18.37 8.97
CA ASP A 83 -35.55 17.29 9.20
C ASP A 83 -35.61 16.31 8.03
N THR A 84 -35.50 16.81 6.79
CA THR A 84 -35.36 15.99 5.59
C THR A 84 -34.15 15.07 5.71
N PHE A 85 -32.96 15.60 6.00
CA PHE A 85 -31.76 14.78 6.14
C PHE A 85 -31.85 13.80 7.31
N VAL A 86 -32.47 14.18 8.43
CA VAL A 86 -32.69 13.29 9.58
C VAL A 86 -33.60 12.13 9.21
N ASN A 87 -34.63 12.36 8.41
CA ASN A 87 -35.55 11.32 7.96
C ASN A 87 -34.79 10.25 7.16
N PHE A 88 -34.06 10.67 6.11
CA PHE A 88 -33.30 9.77 5.26
C PHE A 88 -32.13 9.10 5.99
N ALA A 89 -31.47 9.79 6.92
CA ALA A 89 -30.42 9.19 7.76
C ALA A 89 -30.94 8.02 8.61
N LYS A 90 -32.21 8.03 9.01
CA LYS A 90 -32.81 7.01 9.90
C LYS A 90 -33.55 5.90 9.16
N GLN A 91 -34.21 6.22 8.05
CA GLN A 91 -35.22 5.36 7.46
C GLN A 91 -34.82 4.77 6.11
N ASP A 92 -33.89 5.38 5.36
CA ASP A 92 -33.55 4.88 4.03
C ASP A 92 -32.87 3.50 4.13
N GLU A 93 -33.30 2.56 3.29
CA GLU A 93 -32.74 1.21 3.22
C GLU A 93 -31.28 1.20 2.76
N SER A 94 -30.90 2.17 1.92
CA SER A 94 -29.55 2.27 1.37
C SER A 94 -28.58 2.91 2.35
N THR A 95 -27.53 2.18 2.69
CA THR A 95 -26.41 2.69 3.48
C THR A 95 -25.79 3.95 2.87
N GLU A 96 -25.70 4.03 1.55
CA GLU A 96 -25.05 5.17 0.89
C GLU A 96 -25.92 6.44 0.99
N VAL A 97 -27.25 6.30 0.95
CA VAL A 97 -28.20 7.41 1.19
C VAL A 97 -28.19 7.83 2.67
N ARG A 98 -28.25 6.87 3.61
CA ARG A 98 -28.13 7.16 5.05
C ARG A 98 -26.83 7.90 5.35
N ARG A 99 -25.68 7.39 4.86
CA ARG A 99 -24.36 8.01 5.04
C ARG A 99 -24.32 9.43 4.48
N GLU A 100 -24.78 9.66 3.25
CA GLU A 100 -24.75 11.02 2.67
C GLU A 100 -25.70 11.96 3.43
N SER A 101 -26.82 11.47 3.96
CA SER A 101 -27.71 12.23 4.84
C SER A 101 -27.02 12.65 6.13
N VAL A 102 -26.27 11.75 6.78
CA VAL A 102 -25.44 12.11 7.94
C VAL A 102 -24.36 13.11 7.57
N SER A 103 -23.73 12.97 6.40
CA SER A 103 -22.81 13.98 5.88
C SER A 103 -23.49 15.33 5.68
N ALA A 104 -24.72 15.36 5.18
CA ALA A 104 -25.50 16.57 4.98
C ALA A 104 -25.80 17.28 6.30
N ILE A 105 -26.23 16.52 7.31
CA ILE A 105 -26.44 17.01 8.69
C ILE A 105 -25.16 17.66 9.22
N GLY A 106 -24.00 17.01 9.11
CA GLY A 106 -22.72 17.58 9.54
C GLY A 106 -22.29 18.84 8.76
N ARG A 107 -22.58 18.91 7.46
CA ARG A 107 -22.26 20.07 6.60
C ARG A 107 -23.05 21.33 6.95
N LEU A 108 -24.20 21.21 7.62
CA LEU A 108 -24.96 22.36 8.10
C LEU A 108 -24.21 23.17 9.18
N ARG A 109 -23.22 22.55 9.87
CA ARG A 109 -22.40 23.18 10.92
C ARG A 109 -23.21 23.94 11.98
N ASN A 110 -24.38 23.42 12.32
CA ASN A 110 -25.31 24.01 13.28
C ASN A 110 -25.30 23.18 14.58
N GLU A 111 -25.17 23.82 15.75
CA GLU A 111 -25.12 23.09 17.02
C GLU A 111 -26.36 22.21 17.29
N LYS A 112 -27.52 22.55 16.71
CA LYS A 112 -28.74 21.72 16.77
C LYS A 112 -28.54 20.31 16.20
N THR A 113 -27.52 20.10 15.37
CA THR A 113 -27.21 18.78 14.79
C THR A 113 -26.45 17.87 15.75
N ILE A 114 -25.83 18.41 16.81
CA ILE A 114 -24.97 17.62 17.72
C ILE A 114 -25.72 16.44 18.35
N PRO A 115 -26.91 16.60 18.97
CA PRO A 115 -27.64 15.48 19.56
C PRO A 115 -28.04 14.41 18.53
N ILE A 116 -28.32 14.84 17.31
CA ILE A 116 -28.69 13.96 16.19
C ILE A 116 -27.49 13.11 15.77
N LEU A 117 -26.33 13.74 15.56
CA LEU A 117 -25.10 13.06 15.19
C LEU A 117 -24.62 12.11 16.29
N ILE A 118 -24.76 12.49 17.57
CA ILE A 118 -24.46 11.60 18.72
C ILE A 118 -25.34 10.35 18.65
N LYS A 119 -26.65 10.48 18.39
CA LYS A 119 -27.54 9.32 18.28
C LYS A 119 -27.13 8.38 17.13
N LEU A 120 -26.63 8.94 16.03
CA LEU A 120 -26.16 8.17 14.87
C LEU A 120 -24.82 7.45 15.10
N LEU A 121 -24.13 7.68 16.23
CA LEU A 121 -22.95 6.88 16.61
C LEU A 121 -23.31 5.43 16.99
N SER A 122 -24.60 5.15 17.24
CA SER A 122 -25.11 3.82 17.56
C SER A 122 -25.75 3.11 16.36
N ASP A 123 -25.54 3.61 15.14
CA ASP A 123 -26.01 2.94 13.93
C ASP A 123 -25.30 1.59 13.74
N ASN A 124 -26.01 0.61 13.17
CA ASN A 124 -25.45 -0.71 12.92
C ASN A 124 -24.45 -0.71 11.75
N ASP A 125 -24.50 0.29 10.88
CA ASP A 125 -23.59 0.43 9.75
C ASP A 125 -22.36 1.27 10.10
N PRO A 126 -21.14 0.70 10.10
CA PRO A 126 -19.92 1.44 10.42
C PRO A 126 -19.66 2.64 9.51
N LYS A 127 -20.14 2.65 8.25
CA LYS A 127 -20.01 3.80 7.35
C LYS A 127 -20.82 4.99 7.85
N VAL A 128 -22.01 4.74 8.40
CA VAL A 128 -22.88 5.77 8.97
C VAL A 128 -22.27 6.31 10.26
N VAL A 129 -21.81 5.41 11.14
CA VAL A 129 -21.10 5.78 12.38
C VAL A 129 -19.86 6.63 12.09
N MET A 130 -19.03 6.20 11.13
CA MET A 130 -17.83 6.95 10.71
C MET A 130 -18.19 8.35 10.18
N GLN A 131 -19.29 8.47 9.45
CA GLN A 131 -19.74 9.76 8.94
C GLN A 131 -20.30 10.65 10.05
N ALA A 132 -20.94 10.08 11.06
CA ALA A 132 -21.39 10.80 12.26
C ALA A 132 -20.19 11.31 13.08
N ILE A 133 -19.14 10.48 13.26
CA ILE A 133 -17.87 10.89 13.87
C ILE A 133 -17.30 12.10 13.12
N ARG A 134 -17.17 12.03 11.79
CA ARG A 134 -16.68 13.15 10.97
C ARG A 134 -17.51 14.42 11.14
N GLY A 135 -18.84 14.30 11.19
CA GLY A 135 -19.74 15.43 11.44
C GLY A 135 -19.53 16.06 12.83
N LEU A 136 -19.29 15.23 13.84
CA LEU A 136 -19.04 15.67 15.22
C LEU A 136 -17.67 16.32 15.40
N LEU A 137 -16.63 15.88 14.68
CA LEU A 137 -15.27 16.45 14.78
C LEU A 137 -15.21 17.94 14.40
N VAL A 138 -16.18 18.44 13.62
CA VAL A 138 -16.34 19.89 13.35
C VAL A 138 -16.61 20.68 14.65
N PHE A 139 -17.22 20.04 15.64
CA PHE A 139 -17.55 20.60 16.95
C PHE A 139 -16.60 20.08 18.04
N SER A 140 -15.34 19.77 17.69
CA SER A 140 -14.36 19.17 18.61
C SER A 140 -14.07 20.00 19.86
N SER A 141 -14.36 21.31 19.87
CA SER A 141 -14.26 22.16 21.06
C SER A 141 -15.36 21.90 22.10
N ASN A 142 -16.47 21.27 21.72
CA ASN A 142 -17.59 20.99 22.60
C ASN A 142 -17.29 19.80 23.54
N ASN A 143 -17.41 20.03 24.86
CA ASN A 143 -17.10 19.01 25.87
C ASN A 143 -18.01 17.78 25.81
N GLN A 144 -19.29 17.94 25.46
CA GLN A 144 -20.21 16.81 25.27
C GLN A 144 -19.76 15.95 24.10
N VAL A 145 -19.37 16.58 22.99
CA VAL A 145 -18.87 15.86 21.80
C VAL A 145 -17.62 15.05 22.14
N LYS A 146 -16.63 15.66 22.81
CA LYS A 146 -15.43 14.94 23.26
C LYS A 146 -15.80 13.72 24.11
N LYS A 147 -16.67 13.90 25.11
CA LYS A 147 -17.11 12.83 26.01
C LYS A 147 -17.78 11.67 25.27
N GLU A 148 -18.65 11.96 24.30
CA GLU A 148 -19.33 10.93 23.52
C GLU A 148 -18.38 10.20 22.57
N LEU A 149 -17.47 10.92 21.90
CA LEU A 149 -16.45 10.31 21.04
C LEU A 149 -15.49 9.41 21.85
N SER A 150 -15.12 9.78 23.08
CA SER A 150 -14.28 8.94 23.95
C SER A 150 -14.88 7.57 24.27
N LYS A 151 -16.21 7.42 24.25
CA LYS A 151 -16.85 6.12 24.45
C LYS A 151 -16.55 5.13 23.33
N LEU A 152 -16.16 5.63 22.15
CA LEU A 152 -15.85 4.80 20.98
C LEU A 152 -14.42 4.23 21.00
N LEU A 153 -13.59 4.57 21.99
CA LEU A 153 -12.24 3.99 22.14
C LEU A 153 -12.24 2.46 22.30
N ASN A 154 -13.37 1.87 22.71
CA ASN A 154 -13.55 0.42 22.83
C ASN A 154 -14.59 -0.13 21.85
N HIS A 155 -14.89 0.60 20.77
CA HIS A 155 -15.86 0.18 19.77
C HIS A 155 -15.42 -1.17 19.12
N PRO A 156 -16.35 -2.10 18.84
CA PRO A 156 -16.01 -3.41 18.28
C PRO A 156 -15.34 -3.31 16.90
N ASN A 157 -15.80 -2.38 16.06
CA ASN A 157 -15.19 -2.11 14.76
C ASN A 157 -13.80 -1.44 14.92
N GLU A 158 -12.79 -2.07 14.35
CA GLU A 158 -11.38 -1.71 14.46
C GLU A 158 -11.07 -0.36 13.82
N LEU A 159 -11.70 -0.03 12.69
CA LEU A 159 -11.50 1.24 12.00
C LEU A 159 -12.03 2.42 12.83
N ILE A 160 -13.20 2.27 13.45
CA ILE A 160 -13.76 3.29 14.35
C ILE A 160 -12.84 3.51 15.55
N LYS A 161 -12.36 2.41 16.14
CA LYS A 161 -11.43 2.43 17.27
C LYS A 161 -10.12 3.14 16.92
N GLU A 162 -9.55 2.84 15.76
CA GLU A 162 -8.32 3.44 15.26
C GLU A 162 -8.48 4.95 15.01
N VAL A 163 -9.54 5.35 14.28
CA VAL A 163 -9.82 6.76 13.97
C VAL A 163 -10.00 7.56 15.26
N ILE A 164 -10.83 7.08 16.20
CA ILE A 164 -11.07 7.78 17.46
C ILE A 164 -9.83 7.77 18.35
N GLY A 165 -9.09 6.67 18.38
CA GLY A 165 -7.82 6.57 19.09
C GLY A 165 -6.85 7.66 18.65
N LYS A 166 -6.71 7.88 17.34
CA LYS A 166 -5.86 8.93 16.78
C LYS A 166 -6.34 10.34 17.13
N GLU A 167 -7.65 10.60 17.06
CA GLU A 167 -8.21 11.92 17.36
C GLU A 167 -8.11 12.30 18.85
N ILE A 168 -8.23 11.32 19.76
CA ILE A 168 -8.26 11.57 21.21
C ILE A 168 -6.86 11.48 21.83
N ASN A 169 -6.12 10.42 21.51
CA ASN A 169 -4.82 10.16 22.11
C ASN A 169 -3.68 10.84 21.34
N GLY A 170 -3.97 11.43 20.17
CA GLY A 170 -2.97 11.98 19.27
C GLY A 170 -2.20 10.90 18.51
N VAL A 171 -1.10 11.31 17.87
CA VAL A 171 -0.18 10.39 17.19
C VAL A 171 0.50 9.52 18.25
N SER A 172 0.22 8.23 18.21
CA SER A 172 0.69 7.25 19.18
C SER A 172 2.02 6.61 18.77
N TYR A 173 2.35 6.66 17.48
CA TYR A 173 3.59 6.10 16.97
C TYR A 173 4.78 7.03 17.25
N GLY A 174 5.53 6.71 18.31
CA GLY A 174 6.83 7.33 18.58
C GLY A 174 7.92 6.63 17.80
N SER A 175 8.39 7.23 16.69
CA SER A 175 9.71 6.88 16.16
C SER A 175 10.75 7.17 17.24
N LYS A 176 11.73 6.27 17.36
CA LYS A 176 12.86 6.44 18.28
C LYS A 176 13.92 7.41 17.74
N ASP A 177 13.83 7.82 16.48
CA ASP A 177 14.82 8.65 15.80
C ASP A 177 14.24 10.03 15.44
N ASN A 178 14.93 11.08 15.89
CA ASN A 178 14.67 12.46 15.50
C ASN A 178 15.46 12.88 14.25
N GLY A 179 16.22 11.95 13.65
CA GLY A 179 17.02 12.15 12.45
C GLY A 179 16.16 12.47 11.22
N LYS A 180 16.76 13.17 10.25
CA LYS A 180 16.08 13.43 8.98
C LYS A 180 15.88 12.12 8.22
N GLN A 181 14.71 11.98 7.62
CA GLN A 181 14.33 10.84 6.78
C GLN A 181 15.19 10.68 5.51
N ASP A 182 16.02 11.67 5.18
CA ASP A 182 16.93 11.71 4.01
C ASP A 182 18.38 11.28 4.37
N GLU A 183 18.66 11.03 5.65
CA GLU A 183 20.02 10.75 6.15
C GLU A 183 20.17 9.28 6.60
N PHE A 184 21.39 8.76 6.46
CA PHE A 184 21.75 7.42 6.92
C PHE A 184 23.25 7.33 7.28
N PRO A 185 23.66 6.33 8.09
CA PRO A 185 25.05 6.16 8.48
C PRO A 185 25.97 5.91 7.28
N ALA A 186 27.01 6.75 7.12
CA ALA A 186 27.92 6.69 5.98
C ALA A 186 28.63 5.34 5.78
N HIS A 187 28.81 4.55 6.84
CA HIS A 187 29.47 3.24 6.75
C HIS A 187 28.59 2.16 6.07
N LEU A 188 27.28 2.40 5.94
CA LEU A 188 26.36 1.52 5.20
C LEU A 188 26.34 1.83 3.70
N LYS A 189 26.84 2.99 3.29
CA LYS A 189 26.78 3.47 1.91
C LYS A 189 27.56 2.54 0.96
N ASN A 190 26.84 1.95 0.00
CA ASN A 190 27.39 1.06 -1.03
C ASN A 190 28.23 -0.09 -0.43
N THR A 191 27.88 -0.54 0.76
CA THR A 191 28.63 -1.54 1.52
C THR A 191 28.03 -2.93 1.31
N ILE A 192 28.90 -3.91 1.05
CA ILE A 192 28.58 -5.34 0.98
C ILE A 192 29.30 -6.04 2.13
N VAL A 193 28.55 -6.65 3.03
CA VAL A 193 29.09 -7.43 4.14
C VAL A 193 29.03 -8.92 3.81
N GLN A 194 30.20 -9.56 3.77
CA GLN A 194 30.28 -11.02 3.76
C GLN A 194 30.09 -11.54 5.19
N GLY A 195 28.93 -12.14 5.47
CA GLY A 195 28.60 -12.62 6.80
C GLY A 195 27.16 -13.08 6.95
N ASP A 196 26.83 -13.58 8.15
CA ASP A 196 25.46 -13.90 8.50
C ASP A 196 24.65 -12.60 8.69
N VAL A 197 23.43 -12.58 8.15
CA VAL A 197 22.57 -11.39 8.19
C VAL A 197 22.15 -11.02 9.61
N LEU A 198 21.87 -11.99 10.49
CA LEU A 198 21.46 -11.72 11.87
C LEU A 198 22.64 -11.22 12.71
N GLU A 199 23.87 -11.67 12.41
CA GLU A 199 25.06 -11.10 13.03
C GLU A 199 25.32 -9.68 12.56
N THR A 200 25.17 -9.43 11.26
CA THR A 200 25.39 -8.12 10.65
C THR A 200 24.41 -7.08 11.19
N LEU A 201 23.10 -7.40 11.21
CA LEU A 201 22.05 -6.45 11.58
C LEU A 201 22.18 -5.93 13.01
N LYS A 202 22.81 -6.68 13.94
CA LYS A 202 23.11 -6.21 15.32
C LYS A 202 23.89 -4.88 15.36
N TYR A 203 24.66 -4.60 14.31
CA TYR A 203 25.52 -3.41 14.21
C TYR A 203 24.96 -2.37 13.25
N VAL A 204 23.76 -2.58 12.71
CA VAL A 204 23.05 -1.61 11.88
C VAL A 204 22.11 -0.80 12.79
N PRO A 205 22.23 0.54 12.83
CA PRO A 205 21.36 1.38 13.65
C PRO A 205 19.87 1.25 13.29
N ASP A 206 19.01 1.44 14.28
CA ASP A 206 17.57 1.59 14.08
C ASP A 206 17.29 2.67 13.02
N GLU A 207 16.25 2.50 12.22
CA GLU A 207 15.76 3.52 11.27
C GLU A 207 16.84 4.13 10.34
N SER A 208 17.75 3.29 9.83
CA SER A 208 18.83 3.68 8.92
C SER A 208 18.55 3.33 7.45
N ILE A 209 17.60 2.44 7.16
CA ILE A 209 17.27 1.94 5.82
C ILE A 209 15.99 2.58 5.28
N HIS A 210 16.00 2.98 4.00
CA HIS A 210 14.87 3.65 3.33
C HIS A 210 13.96 2.67 2.57
N MET A 211 14.52 1.58 2.06
CA MET A 211 13.75 0.55 1.36
C MET A 211 14.47 -0.79 1.50
N THR A 212 13.75 -1.86 1.82
CA THR A 212 14.28 -3.21 1.71
C THR A 212 13.59 -3.92 0.55
N PHE A 213 14.35 -4.52 -0.37
CA PHE A 213 13.80 -5.44 -1.38
C PHE A 213 14.61 -6.72 -1.38
N THR A 214 13.94 -7.87 -1.24
CA THR A 214 14.64 -9.15 -1.16
C THR A 214 13.79 -10.32 -1.66
N SER A 215 14.47 -11.44 -1.89
CA SER A 215 13.88 -12.75 -2.15
C SER A 215 14.59 -13.76 -1.25
N PRO A 216 13.97 -14.24 -0.16
CA PRO A 216 14.64 -15.13 0.76
C PRO A 216 14.99 -16.47 0.11
N PRO A 217 15.99 -17.21 0.64
CA PRO A 217 16.25 -18.57 0.21
C PRO A 217 15.03 -19.46 0.49
N TYR A 218 14.33 -19.92 -0.55
CA TYR A 218 13.09 -20.69 -0.36
C TYR A 218 13.35 -22.04 0.31
N TYR A 219 12.44 -22.44 1.21
CA TYR A 219 12.52 -23.67 2.00
C TYR A 219 12.88 -24.91 1.17
N ASN A 220 14.09 -25.43 1.36
CA ASN A 220 14.60 -26.66 0.74
C ASN A 220 14.37 -26.73 -0.78
N ALA A 221 14.33 -25.57 -1.45
CA ALA A 221 14.13 -25.48 -2.90
C ALA A 221 15.45 -25.66 -3.68
N ARG A 222 16.59 -25.40 -3.02
CA ARG A 222 17.95 -25.47 -3.57
C ARG A 222 18.91 -26.10 -2.56
N ASP A 223 20.04 -26.62 -3.05
CA ASP A 223 21.02 -27.36 -2.25
C ASP A 223 21.73 -26.51 -1.17
N TYR A 224 21.70 -25.19 -1.32
CA TYR A 224 22.30 -24.24 -0.35
C TYR A 224 21.31 -23.77 0.72
N SER A 225 20.02 -24.12 0.62
CA SER A 225 18.97 -23.67 1.54
C SER A 225 18.39 -24.87 2.28
N ILE A 226 19.11 -25.38 3.27
CA ILE A 226 18.71 -26.58 4.03
C ILE A 226 18.19 -26.16 5.42
N TYR A 227 16.93 -26.47 5.66
CA TYR A 227 16.21 -26.26 6.93
C TYR A 227 15.64 -27.60 7.41
N GLN A 228 15.68 -27.87 8.72
CA GLN A 228 15.19 -29.13 9.29
C GLN A 228 13.66 -29.24 9.16
N SER A 229 12.97 -28.11 9.27
CA SER A 229 11.51 -28.05 9.14
C SER A 229 11.03 -26.73 8.55
N TYR A 230 9.79 -26.74 8.06
CA TYR A 230 9.15 -25.53 7.54
C TYR A 230 8.91 -24.48 8.64
N ASP A 231 8.63 -24.93 9.86
CA ASP A 231 8.49 -24.05 11.03
C ASP A 231 9.82 -23.36 11.38
N GLU A 232 10.94 -24.11 11.36
CA GLU A 232 12.27 -23.53 11.54
C GLU A 232 12.59 -22.48 10.48
N TYR A 233 12.24 -22.74 9.22
CA TYR A 233 12.37 -21.78 8.13
C TYR A 233 11.56 -20.49 8.39
N LEU A 234 10.29 -20.61 8.78
CA LEU A 234 9.48 -19.43 9.10
C LEU A 234 10.03 -18.67 10.31
N LYS A 235 10.50 -19.35 11.35
CA LYS A 235 11.15 -18.74 12.52
C LYS A 235 12.45 -18.02 12.15
N PHE A 236 13.21 -18.56 11.21
CA PHE A 236 14.41 -17.89 10.68
C PHE A 236 14.03 -16.58 9.97
N LEU A 237 13.06 -16.62 9.06
CA LEU A 237 12.58 -15.41 8.39
C LEU A 237 12.01 -14.39 9.37
N GLU A 238 11.26 -14.85 10.37
CA GLU A 238 10.70 -13.97 11.41
C GLU A 238 11.81 -13.23 12.18
N LYS A 239 12.89 -13.93 12.56
CA LYS A 239 14.05 -13.28 13.22
C LYS A 239 14.68 -12.22 12.32
N VAL A 240 14.90 -12.52 11.05
CA VAL A 240 15.50 -11.57 10.09
C VAL A 240 14.58 -10.38 9.87
N PHE A 241 13.30 -10.61 9.59
CA PHE A 241 12.37 -9.54 9.25
C PHE A 241 11.96 -8.67 10.44
N LYS A 242 12.10 -9.17 11.67
CA LYS A 242 12.05 -8.34 12.87
C LYS A 242 13.20 -7.33 12.92
N GLU A 243 14.41 -7.74 12.56
CA GLU A 243 15.55 -6.82 12.45
C GLU A 243 15.41 -5.89 11.24
N VAL A 244 14.90 -6.36 10.09
CA VAL A 244 14.56 -5.50 8.95
C VAL A 244 13.58 -4.40 9.37
N HIS A 245 12.54 -4.74 10.15
CA HIS A 245 11.59 -3.76 10.68
C HIS A 245 12.27 -2.73 11.58
N ARG A 246 13.19 -3.17 12.45
CA ARG A 246 13.95 -2.28 13.33
C ARG A 246 14.79 -1.27 12.54
N VAL A 247 15.55 -1.73 11.55
CA VAL A 247 16.45 -0.86 10.76
C VAL A 247 15.72 -0.03 9.70
N THR A 248 14.51 -0.40 9.30
CA THR A 248 13.72 0.38 8.34
C THR A 248 13.18 1.64 9.00
N LYS A 249 13.29 2.79 8.32
CA LYS A 249 12.73 4.08 8.78
C LYS A 249 11.20 4.04 8.89
N GLU A 250 10.63 4.83 9.79
CA GLU A 250 9.18 4.99 9.92
C GLU A 250 8.53 5.33 8.55
N GLY A 251 7.41 4.67 8.23
CA GLY A 251 6.66 4.95 7.01
C GLY A 251 7.33 4.49 5.71
N ARG A 252 8.46 3.78 5.79
CA ARG A 252 9.22 3.27 4.64
C ARG A 252 8.92 1.81 4.31
N PHE A 253 9.36 1.39 3.13
CA PHE A 253 8.86 0.19 2.48
C PHE A 253 9.77 -1.03 2.65
N PHE A 254 9.13 -2.18 2.85
CA PHE A 254 9.72 -3.50 2.72
C PHE A 254 8.96 -4.26 1.64
N VAL A 255 9.66 -4.62 0.58
CA VAL A 255 9.12 -5.36 -0.56
C VAL A 255 9.72 -6.77 -0.53
N LEU A 256 8.86 -7.78 -0.57
CA LEU A 256 9.25 -9.17 -0.40
C LEU A 256 8.79 -10.01 -1.59
N ASN A 257 9.74 -10.51 -2.39
CA ASN A 257 9.45 -11.51 -3.41
C ASN A 257 9.40 -12.91 -2.79
N THR A 258 8.25 -13.57 -2.86
CA THR A 258 8.11 -14.97 -2.44
C THR A 258 7.17 -15.72 -3.37
N SER A 259 7.25 -17.05 -3.35
CA SER A 259 6.30 -17.89 -4.09
C SER A 259 5.99 -19.18 -3.33
N PRO A 260 4.81 -19.79 -3.54
CA PRO A 260 4.55 -21.11 -3.02
C PRO A 260 5.47 -22.15 -3.67
N ILE A 261 6.18 -22.92 -2.86
CA ILE A 261 7.06 -23.99 -3.33
C ILE A 261 6.34 -25.33 -3.35
N ILE A 262 6.81 -26.23 -4.20
CA ILE A 262 6.26 -27.60 -4.32
C ILE A 262 7.37 -28.58 -3.99
N ILE A 263 7.15 -29.36 -2.93
CA ILE A 263 8.00 -30.49 -2.57
C ILE A 263 7.45 -31.74 -3.28
N PRO A 264 8.29 -32.43 -4.09
CA PRO A 264 7.86 -33.64 -4.78
C PRO A 264 7.51 -34.73 -3.77
N ARG A 265 6.65 -35.67 -4.19
CA ARG A 265 6.33 -36.85 -3.38
C ARG A 265 7.57 -37.72 -3.21
N ILE A 266 7.71 -38.35 -2.05
CA ILE A 266 8.81 -39.29 -1.76
C ILE A 266 8.62 -40.62 -2.51
N SER A 267 7.37 -41.11 -2.59
CA SER A 267 7.03 -42.34 -3.31
C SER A 267 5.61 -42.29 -3.88
N ARG A 268 5.19 -43.33 -4.62
CA ARG A 268 3.83 -43.42 -5.19
C ARG A 268 2.73 -43.44 -4.13
N ALA A 269 3.03 -43.86 -2.90
CA ALA A 269 2.11 -43.86 -1.77
C ALA A 269 1.93 -42.47 -1.13
N HIS A 270 2.75 -41.49 -1.50
CA HIS A 270 2.74 -40.16 -0.91
C HIS A 270 2.27 -39.11 -1.91
N ALA A 271 1.63 -38.04 -1.41
CA ALA A 271 1.30 -36.86 -2.19
C ALA A 271 2.45 -35.85 -2.19
N SER A 272 2.57 -35.07 -3.26
CA SER A 272 3.41 -33.85 -3.24
C SER A 272 2.77 -32.81 -2.33
N LYS A 273 3.58 -32.04 -1.61
CA LYS A 273 3.11 -30.95 -0.75
C LYS A 273 3.46 -29.60 -1.34
N ARG A 274 2.54 -28.63 -1.25
CA ARG A 274 2.78 -27.24 -1.64
C ARG A 274 2.82 -26.38 -0.38
N TYR A 275 3.93 -25.70 -0.13
CA TYR A 275 4.06 -24.80 1.02
C TYR A 275 3.74 -23.36 0.61
N PRO A 276 2.75 -22.71 1.23
CA PRO A 276 2.26 -21.40 0.84
C PRO A 276 3.06 -20.26 1.50
N ILE A 277 4.39 -20.19 1.25
CA ILE A 277 5.32 -19.22 1.89
C ILE A 277 4.76 -17.80 2.01
N PRO A 278 4.25 -17.15 0.95
CA PRO A 278 3.76 -15.77 1.03
C PRO A 278 2.62 -15.59 2.03
N TYR A 279 1.76 -16.61 2.17
CA TYR A 279 0.58 -16.58 3.03
C TYR A 279 0.94 -16.87 4.49
N ASP A 280 1.91 -17.75 4.72
CA ASP A 280 2.35 -18.11 6.08
C ASP A 280 3.22 -17.01 6.70
N ILE A 281 4.00 -16.26 5.91
CA ILE A 281 4.85 -15.17 6.41
C ILE A 281 4.07 -13.87 6.66
N HIS A 282 2.99 -13.63 5.91
CA HIS A 282 2.16 -12.43 6.01
C HIS A 282 1.69 -12.09 7.44
N PRO A 283 1.01 -13.01 8.17
CA PRO A 283 0.54 -12.70 9.52
C PRO A 283 1.68 -12.42 10.51
N LEU A 284 2.85 -13.05 10.29
CA LEU A 284 4.04 -12.79 11.09
C LEU A 284 4.50 -11.34 10.88
N LEU A 285 4.59 -10.88 9.63
CA LEU A 285 4.98 -9.51 9.30
C LEU A 285 4.00 -8.48 9.86
N VAL A 286 2.69 -8.70 9.71
CA VAL A 286 1.67 -7.79 10.25
C VAL A 286 1.78 -7.68 11.78
N LYS A 287 1.99 -8.80 12.47
CA LYS A 287 2.19 -8.83 13.93
C LYS A 287 3.44 -8.07 14.38
N MET A 288 4.48 -7.99 13.55
CA MET A 288 5.72 -7.26 13.86
C MET A 288 5.58 -5.74 13.75
N GLY A 289 4.51 -5.24 13.13
CA GLY A 289 4.29 -3.80 12.89
C GLY A 289 4.40 -3.38 11.42
N TRP A 290 4.42 -4.32 10.49
CA TRP A 290 4.28 -4.02 9.06
C TRP A 290 2.81 -3.81 8.69
N GLU A 291 2.54 -2.77 7.91
CA GLU A 291 1.25 -2.57 7.24
C GLU A 291 1.34 -3.17 5.84
N PHE A 292 0.37 -4.00 5.48
CA PHE A 292 0.26 -4.53 4.13
C PHE A 292 -0.32 -3.45 3.20
N ILE A 293 0.36 -3.19 2.10
CA ILE A 293 -0.02 -2.14 1.14
C ILE A 293 -0.56 -2.75 -0.15
N ASP A 294 0.11 -3.76 -0.71
CA ASP A 294 -0.28 -4.37 -1.99
C ASP A 294 0.32 -5.77 -2.19
N ASP A 295 -0.32 -6.59 -3.02
CA ASP A 295 0.18 -7.87 -3.52
C ASP A 295 0.35 -7.82 -5.05
N ILE A 296 1.56 -7.45 -5.47
CA ILE A 296 1.89 -7.44 -6.89
C ILE A 296 2.17 -8.87 -7.37
N VAL A 297 1.49 -9.28 -8.44
CA VAL A 297 1.66 -10.58 -9.09
C VAL A 297 2.69 -10.46 -10.20
N TRP A 298 3.88 -11.01 -9.97
CA TRP A 298 4.90 -11.13 -11.01
C TRP A 298 4.61 -12.37 -11.88
N VAL A 299 4.18 -12.14 -13.12
CA VAL A 299 3.87 -13.16 -14.11
C VAL A 299 5.07 -13.38 -15.04
N LYS A 300 5.54 -14.62 -15.06
CA LYS A 300 6.60 -15.11 -15.94
C LYS A 300 5.99 -15.74 -17.20
N PRO A 301 6.72 -15.78 -18.33
CA PRO A 301 6.32 -16.55 -19.51
C PRO A 301 6.14 -18.03 -19.16
N GLU A 302 5.08 -18.68 -19.65
CA GLU A 302 4.79 -20.09 -19.32
C GLU A 302 5.94 -21.04 -19.69
N ALA A 303 6.63 -20.76 -20.80
CA ALA A 303 7.79 -21.54 -21.25
C ALA A 303 8.97 -21.55 -20.25
N SER A 304 8.98 -20.63 -19.28
CA SER A 304 10.07 -20.51 -18.30
C SER A 304 9.85 -21.33 -17.02
N VAL A 305 8.71 -22.02 -16.87
CA VAL A 305 8.38 -22.78 -15.66
C VAL A 305 8.23 -24.28 -15.94
N LYS A 306 8.35 -25.09 -14.88
CA LYS A 306 8.19 -26.54 -14.98
C LYS A 306 6.78 -26.90 -15.46
N ASN A 307 6.69 -27.73 -16.50
CA ASN A 307 5.41 -28.25 -16.98
C ASN A 307 4.81 -29.25 -15.97
N ARG A 308 3.67 -28.88 -15.39
CA ARG A 308 2.87 -29.67 -14.44
C ARG A 308 1.56 -30.17 -15.04
N ASN A 309 1.19 -29.63 -16.20
CA ASN A 309 -0.09 -29.90 -16.85
C ASN A 309 -0.03 -31.10 -17.82
N ALA A 310 1.16 -31.61 -18.12
CA ALA A 310 1.37 -32.69 -19.10
C ALA A 310 0.47 -33.92 -18.89
N GLY A 311 0.33 -34.40 -17.64
CA GLY A 311 -0.56 -35.53 -17.35
C GLY A 311 -2.02 -35.20 -17.61
N PHE A 312 -2.48 -34.04 -17.16
CA PHE A 312 -3.87 -33.62 -17.35
C PHE A 312 -4.22 -33.41 -18.82
N LEU A 313 -3.28 -32.94 -19.65
CA LEU A 313 -3.47 -32.85 -21.11
C LEU A 313 -3.81 -34.21 -21.74
N GLN A 314 -3.25 -35.31 -21.21
CA GLN A 314 -3.50 -36.66 -21.72
C GLN A 314 -4.85 -37.23 -21.27
N HIS A 315 -5.17 -37.13 -19.97
CA HIS A 315 -6.31 -37.86 -19.42
C HIS A 315 -7.56 -36.99 -19.15
N ARG A 316 -7.42 -35.67 -18.99
CA ARG A 316 -8.50 -34.69 -18.72
C ARG A 316 -9.50 -35.09 -17.63
N LYS A 317 -9.03 -35.84 -16.64
CA LYS A 317 -9.88 -36.37 -15.56
C LYS A 317 -10.09 -35.29 -14.49
N PRO A 318 -11.34 -35.09 -13.99
CA PRO A 318 -11.58 -34.28 -12.80
C PRO A 318 -10.65 -34.69 -11.65
N LEU A 319 -10.31 -33.73 -10.77
CA LEU A 319 -9.32 -33.85 -9.68
C LEU A 319 -7.84 -33.96 -10.12
N GLY A 320 -7.56 -34.13 -11.41
CA GLY A 320 -6.19 -34.20 -11.93
C GLY A 320 -5.60 -32.87 -12.41
N TYR A 321 -6.37 -31.78 -12.42
CA TYR A 321 -5.94 -30.48 -12.94
C TYR A 321 -4.83 -29.85 -12.08
N LYS A 322 -3.67 -29.61 -12.69
CA LYS A 322 -2.50 -29.00 -12.04
C LYS A 322 -1.86 -27.97 -12.98
N PRO A 323 -2.20 -26.68 -12.86
CA PRO A 323 -1.68 -25.66 -13.77
C PRO A 323 -0.17 -25.42 -13.59
N ASN A 324 0.46 -24.92 -14.64
CA ASN A 324 1.82 -24.40 -14.57
C ASN A 324 1.84 -23.16 -13.65
N ALA A 325 2.74 -23.15 -12.68
CA ALA A 325 2.83 -22.05 -11.71
C ALA A 325 3.71 -20.93 -12.30
N ILE A 326 3.08 -20.00 -13.01
CA ILE A 326 3.77 -18.90 -13.73
C ILE A 326 3.94 -17.63 -12.91
N SER A 327 3.41 -17.57 -11.68
CA SER A 327 3.43 -16.38 -10.85
C SER A 327 4.30 -16.49 -9.59
N GLU A 328 4.89 -15.36 -9.21
CA GLU A 328 5.44 -15.09 -7.88
C GLU A 328 4.75 -13.86 -7.28
N MET A 329 4.84 -13.69 -5.96
CA MET A 329 4.17 -12.63 -5.21
C MET A 329 5.22 -11.63 -4.70
N ILE A 330 5.10 -10.39 -5.15
CA ILE A 330 5.86 -9.24 -4.69
C ILE A 330 4.99 -8.52 -3.66
N MET A 331 5.13 -8.91 -2.40
CA MET A 331 4.33 -8.37 -1.31
C MET A 331 4.93 -7.03 -0.85
N VAL A 332 4.11 -5.99 -0.81
CA VAL A 332 4.52 -4.64 -0.46
C VAL A 332 4.04 -4.32 0.94
N TYR A 333 4.99 -4.04 1.82
CA TYR A 333 4.74 -3.64 3.20
C TYR A 333 5.30 -2.25 3.46
N ARG A 334 4.70 -1.56 4.42
CA ARG A 334 5.19 -0.29 4.96
C ARG A 334 5.35 -0.40 6.46
N LYS A 335 6.45 0.12 7.01
CA LYS A 335 6.61 0.22 8.47
C LYS A 335 5.51 1.13 9.00
N LYS A 336 4.71 0.65 9.95
CA LYS A 336 3.53 1.36 10.47
C LYS A 336 3.87 2.80 10.85
N THR A 337 2.97 3.73 10.50
CA THR A 337 3.06 5.14 10.86
C THR A 337 1.67 5.76 10.91
N ASP A 338 1.46 6.69 11.84
CA ASP A 338 0.22 7.49 11.89
C ASP A 338 0.29 8.70 10.94
N LYS A 339 1.44 8.92 10.28
CA LYS A 339 1.71 10.07 9.42
C LYS A 339 1.26 9.81 7.98
N LEU A 340 0.81 10.87 7.31
CA LEU A 340 0.42 10.78 5.90
C LEU A 340 1.65 10.61 5.01
N ILE A 341 1.45 10.08 3.79
CA ILE A 341 2.54 9.92 2.83
C ILE A 341 3.22 11.26 2.49
N ASP A 342 2.47 12.36 2.47
CA ASP A 342 3.00 13.71 2.22
C ASP A 342 4.01 14.14 3.30
N TRP A 343 3.87 13.63 4.54
CA TRP A 343 4.87 13.86 5.56
C TRP A 343 6.22 13.26 5.16
N ASN A 344 6.24 12.02 4.67
CA ASN A 344 7.47 11.38 4.18
C ASN A 344 8.07 12.15 2.99
N ILE A 345 7.24 12.56 2.03
CA ILE A 345 7.71 13.27 0.82
C ILE A 345 8.26 14.64 1.17
N SER A 346 7.63 15.38 2.08
CA SER A 346 8.06 16.73 2.48
C SER A 346 9.40 16.77 3.22
N GLN A 347 9.93 15.62 3.65
CA GLN A 347 11.27 15.54 4.25
C GLN A 347 12.39 15.66 3.20
N TYR A 348 12.08 15.53 1.91
CA TYR A 348 13.05 15.64 0.83
C TYR A 348 13.07 17.04 0.23
N ASN A 349 14.26 17.45 -0.22
CA ASN A 349 14.36 18.66 -1.04
C ASN A 349 13.63 18.47 -2.38
N TRP A 350 13.14 19.58 -2.95
CA TRP A 350 12.31 19.55 -4.15
C TRP A 350 13.02 18.99 -5.39
N ASP A 351 14.33 19.21 -5.51
CA ASP A 351 15.14 18.68 -6.61
C ASP A 351 15.20 17.16 -6.58
N LYS A 352 15.37 16.56 -5.40
CA LYS A 352 15.36 15.10 -5.20
C LYS A 352 13.98 14.52 -5.50
N VAL A 353 12.91 15.19 -5.09
CA VAL A 353 11.53 14.79 -5.44
C VAL A 353 11.33 14.80 -6.96
N LYS A 354 11.74 15.88 -7.63
CA LYS A 354 11.63 16.01 -9.09
C LYS A 354 12.45 14.95 -9.83
N LYS A 355 13.69 14.68 -9.40
CA LYS A 355 14.57 13.65 -9.98
C LYS A 355 14.06 12.22 -9.74
N SER A 356 13.25 12.02 -8.70
CA SER A 356 12.70 10.71 -8.36
C SER A 356 11.34 10.45 -9.01
N LYS A 357 10.76 11.44 -9.70
CA LYS A 357 9.46 11.31 -10.35
C LYS A 357 9.51 10.20 -11.40
N VAL A 358 8.55 9.27 -11.32
CA VAL A 358 8.36 8.26 -12.37
C VAL A 358 7.73 8.93 -13.59
N GLU A 359 8.36 8.76 -14.75
CA GLU A 359 7.92 9.34 -16.02
C GLU A 359 6.71 8.63 -16.62
N ASP A 360 6.15 9.20 -17.70
CA ASP A 360 5.00 8.66 -18.42
C ASP A 360 5.32 7.27 -19.03
N LYS A 361 4.33 6.36 -19.07
CA LYS A 361 4.44 4.89 -19.29
C LYS A 361 4.93 4.11 -18.06
N TYR A 362 4.10 4.11 -17.02
CA TYR A 362 4.27 3.29 -15.83
C TYR A 362 3.18 2.21 -15.74
N GLU A 363 3.41 1.20 -14.92
CA GLU A 363 2.42 0.15 -14.67
C GLU A 363 1.28 0.69 -13.80
N THR A 364 0.05 0.55 -14.30
CA THR A 364 -1.17 0.97 -13.59
C THR A 364 -1.88 -0.19 -12.89
N THR A 365 -1.36 -1.42 -13.03
CA THR A 365 -1.93 -2.64 -12.45
C THR A 365 -0.97 -3.30 -11.46
N ASN A 366 -1.50 -4.15 -10.58
CA ASN A 366 -0.70 -5.02 -9.72
C ASN A 366 -0.20 -6.28 -10.45
N ILE A 367 -0.27 -6.37 -11.79
CA ILE A 367 0.19 -7.53 -12.56
C ILE A 367 1.42 -7.14 -13.37
N TRP A 368 2.59 -7.66 -12.98
CA TRP A 368 3.85 -7.34 -13.64
C TRP A 368 4.31 -8.49 -14.52
N ARG A 369 4.43 -8.26 -15.82
CA ARG A 369 4.89 -9.28 -16.78
C ARG A 369 6.36 -9.08 -17.08
N ILE A 370 7.21 -9.88 -16.44
CA ILE A 370 8.67 -9.76 -16.56
C ILE A 370 9.26 -11.16 -16.78
N SER A 371 10.14 -11.29 -17.76
CA SER A 371 10.84 -12.55 -18.02
C SER A 371 11.87 -12.84 -16.93
N PRO A 372 12.01 -14.10 -16.47
CA PRO A 372 13.04 -14.44 -15.49
C PRO A 372 14.45 -14.31 -16.09
N SER A 373 15.44 -14.09 -15.22
CA SER A 373 16.85 -14.06 -15.59
C SER A 373 17.53 -15.38 -15.22
N PHE A 374 18.64 -15.69 -15.88
CA PHE A 374 19.45 -16.88 -15.62
C PHE A 374 20.90 -16.46 -15.35
N ASP A 375 21.49 -16.98 -14.28
CA ASP A 375 22.92 -16.84 -13.97
C ASP A 375 23.53 -18.22 -13.72
N ARG A 376 24.75 -18.44 -14.21
CA ARG A 376 25.46 -19.72 -14.14
C ARG A 376 25.96 -20.05 -12.73
N VAL A 377 26.19 -19.04 -11.92
CA VAL A 377 26.75 -19.13 -10.56
C VAL A 377 25.63 -19.08 -9.51
N HIS A 378 24.62 -18.23 -9.71
CA HIS A 378 23.45 -18.11 -8.84
C HIS A 378 22.17 -18.57 -9.55
N SER A 379 21.66 -19.74 -9.16
CA SER A 379 20.52 -20.37 -9.85
C SER A 379 19.14 -19.69 -9.64
N ALA A 380 19.06 -18.68 -8.77
CA ALA A 380 17.80 -18.03 -8.36
C ALA A 380 17.90 -16.50 -8.35
N VAL A 381 18.46 -15.89 -9.40
CA VAL A 381 18.58 -14.43 -9.51
C VAL A 381 17.26 -13.83 -9.98
N PHE A 382 16.72 -12.84 -9.26
CA PHE A 382 15.60 -12.05 -9.76
C PHE A 382 16.08 -11.10 -10.90
N PRO A 383 15.26 -10.85 -11.93
CA PRO A 383 15.63 -9.99 -13.06
C PRO A 383 15.99 -8.56 -12.63
N ILE A 384 16.97 -7.95 -13.29
CA ILE A 384 17.33 -6.54 -13.06
C ILE A 384 16.14 -5.59 -13.31
N GLU A 385 15.29 -5.92 -14.28
CA GLU A 385 14.07 -5.18 -14.58
C GLU A 385 13.11 -5.14 -13.39
N LEU A 386 12.96 -6.27 -12.67
CA LEU A 386 12.11 -6.34 -11.48
C LEU A 386 12.66 -5.44 -10.37
N CYS A 387 13.98 -5.50 -10.10
CA CYS A 387 14.63 -4.58 -9.15
C CYS A 387 14.43 -3.13 -9.53
N ASN A 388 14.65 -2.79 -10.80
CA ASN A 388 14.51 -1.43 -11.29
C ASN A 388 13.09 -0.90 -11.04
N LYS A 389 12.07 -1.73 -11.28
CA LYS A 389 10.67 -1.36 -11.07
C LYS A 389 10.36 -1.13 -9.58
N VAL A 390 10.82 -2.03 -8.70
CA VAL A 390 10.65 -1.87 -7.24
C VAL A 390 11.35 -0.61 -6.73
N ILE A 391 12.62 -0.39 -7.07
CA ILE A 391 13.40 0.77 -6.63
C ILE A 391 12.75 2.08 -7.09
N LYS A 392 12.28 2.14 -8.35
CA LYS A 392 11.61 3.33 -8.89
C LYS A 392 10.32 3.69 -8.16
N TYR A 393 9.53 2.70 -7.75
CA TYR A 393 8.23 2.96 -7.11
C TYR A 393 8.30 3.20 -5.60
N TYR A 394 9.30 2.64 -4.91
CA TYR A 394 9.32 2.61 -3.44
C TYR A 394 10.54 3.29 -2.81
N SER A 395 11.35 4.03 -3.57
CA SER A 395 12.48 4.83 -3.05
C SER A 395 12.73 6.12 -3.85
N PHE A 396 13.39 7.10 -3.23
CA PHE A 396 13.91 8.30 -3.89
C PHE A 396 15.37 8.13 -4.31
N VAL A 397 15.84 8.96 -5.25
CA VAL A 397 17.27 9.07 -5.62
C VAL A 397 18.12 9.31 -4.38
N ASP A 398 19.32 8.75 -4.27
CA ASP A 398 20.20 8.82 -3.09
C ASP A 398 19.68 8.10 -1.82
N ASP A 399 18.49 7.49 -1.83
CA ASP A 399 18.06 6.64 -0.71
C ASP A 399 18.96 5.41 -0.57
N LEU A 400 19.14 4.95 0.67
CA LEU A 400 19.82 3.69 0.99
C LEU A 400 18.84 2.51 0.95
N ILE A 401 19.05 1.61 -0.02
CA ILE A 401 18.27 0.39 -0.21
C ILE A 401 19.00 -0.85 0.33
N PHE A 402 18.26 -1.83 0.84
CA PHE A 402 18.81 -2.99 1.53
C PHE A 402 18.36 -4.32 0.92
N ASP A 403 19.30 -5.27 0.82
CA ASP A 403 19.00 -6.70 0.60
C ASP A 403 19.67 -7.58 1.68
N PRO A 404 18.90 -8.21 2.59
CA PRO A 404 19.41 -9.18 3.55
C PRO A 404 19.92 -10.49 2.92
N PHE A 405 19.53 -10.79 1.69
CA PHE A 405 19.84 -12.05 0.99
C PHE A 405 20.35 -11.77 -0.43
N ALA A 406 21.43 -11.00 -0.51
CA ALA A 406 21.82 -10.31 -1.73
C ALA A 406 22.18 -11.22 -2.92
N GLY A 407 22.56 -12.48 -2.70
CA GLY A 407 22.84 -13.43 -3.78
C GLY A 407 23.91 -12.88 -4.72
N SER A 408 23.62 -12.76 -6.02
CA SER A 408 24.57 -12.18 -6.98
C SER A 408 24.66 -10.64 -6.95
N GLY A 409 23.94 -9.96 -6.06
CA GLY A 409 23.98 -8.51 -5.89
C GLY A 409 23.19 -7.71 -6.91
N THR A 410 22.17 -8.30 -7.54
CA THR A 410 21.33 -7.64 -8.56
C THR A 410 20.66 -6.38 -8.03
N LEU A 411 20.27 -6.35 -6.75
CA LEU A 411 19.72 -5.13 -6.14
C LEU A 411 20.75 -3.99 -6.14
N GLY A 412 22.01 -4.27 -5.79
CA GLY A 412 23.08 -3.26 -5.79
C GLY A 412 23.35 -2.70 -7.19
N LEU A 413 23.34 -3.57 -8.20
CA LEU A 413 23.48 -3.14 -9.61
C LEU A 413 22.30 -2.23 -10.03
N ALA A 414 21.08 -2.60 -9.66
CA ALA A 414 19.89 -1.78 -9.93
C ALA A 414 19.95 -0.43 -9.19
N ALA A 415 20.47 -0.42 -7.96
CA ALA A 415 20.67 0.79 -7.18
C ALA A 415 21.59 1.77 -7.91
N ILE A 416 22.74 1.30 -8.38
CA ILE A 416 23.71 2.11 -9.15
C ILE A 416 23.04 2.70 -10.38
N ASN A 417 22.36 1.87 -11.18
CA ASN A 417 21.68 2.29 -12.41
C ASN A 417 20.61 3.37 -12.18
N LEU A 418 20.05 3.42 -10.98
CA LEU A 418 18.98 4.34 -10.61
C LEU A 418 19.44 5.43 -9.64
N ASN A 419 20.75 5.61 -9.44
CA ASN A 419 21.32 6.60 -8.52
C ASN A 419 20.78 6.45 -7.09
N ARG A 420 20.74 5.23 -6.56
CA ARG A 420 20.48 4.91 -5.14
C ARG A 420 21.76 4.39 -4.50
N HIS A 421 21.82 4.47 -3.18
CA HIS A 421 22.84 3.80 -2.39
C HIS A 421 22.33 2.43 -1.96
N PHE A 422 23.23 1.48 -1.73
CA PHE A 422 22.85 0.14 -1.30
C PHE A 422 23.62 -0.33 -0.07
N PHE A 423 22.99 -1.20 0.71
CA PHE A 423 23.62 -2.02 1.72
C PHE A 423 23.23 -3.48 1.43
N LEU A 424 24.18 -4.41 1.41
CA LEU A 424 23.94 -5.80 1.02
C LEU A 424 24.60 -6.75 2.03
N THR A 425 23.93 -7.86 2.34
CA THR A 425 24.52 -8.96 3.11
C THR A 425 24.43 -10.27 2.33
N GLU A 426 25.52 -11.03 2.34
CA GLU A 426 25.58 -12.35 1.72
C GLU A 426 26.59 -13.22 2.48
N LYS A 427 26.22 -14.46 2.76
CA LYS A 427 27.02 -15.40 3.56
C LYS A 427 28.04 -16.14 2.69
N GLU A 428 27.63 -16.53 1.49
CA GLU A 428 28.40 -17.42 0.62
C GLU A 428 29.46 -16.65 -0.17
N SER A 429 30.73 -17.00 0.03
CA SER A 429 31.88 -16.33 -0.60
C SER A 429 31.84 -16.36 -2.14
N LYS A 430 31.30 -17.43 -2.74
CA LYS A 430 31.13 -17.55 -4.20
C LYS A 430 30.25 -16.44 -4.79
N TYR A 431 29.22 -16.03 -4.05
CA TYR A 431 28.31 -14.98 -4.47
C TYR A 431 28.93 -13.59 -4.29
N ILE A 432 29.69 -13.39 -3.21
CA ILE A 432 30.54 -12.20 -3.03
C ILE A 432 31.54 -12.04 -4.18
N SER A 433 32.21 -13.11 -4.60
CA SER A 433 33.14 -13.07 -5.74
C SER A 433 32.42 -12.68 -7.04
N ARG A 434 31.21 -13.21 -7.28
CA ARG A 434 30.37 -12.82 -8.42
C ARG A 434 29.99 -11.33 -8.38
N MET A 435 29.60 -10.82 -7.21
CA MET A 435 29.29 -9.39 -7.03
C MET A 435 30.51 -8.51 -7.34
N LYS A 436 31.71 -8.91 -6.92
CA LYS A 436 32.95 -8.17 -7.23
C LYS A 436 33.16 -8.07 -8.74
N GLU A 437 32.98 -9.17 -9.47
CA GLU A 437 33.10 -9.15 -10.93
C GLU A 437 32.07 -8.22 -11.58
N ASP A 438 30.80 -8.30 -11.19
CA ASP A 438 29.73 -7.53 -11.83
C ASP A 438 29.73 -6.05 -11.44
N LEU A 439 29.87 -5.74 -10.15
CA LEU A 439 29.79 -4.36 -9.67
C LEU A 439 31.05 -3.55 -9.99
N ILE A 440 32.24 -4.17 -10.01
CA ILE A 440 33.49 -3.48 -10.38
C ILE A 440 33.56 -3.25 -11.89
N ARG A 441 33.05 -4.18 -12.71
CA ARG A 441 32.99 -3.98 -14.17
C ARG A 441 32.02 -2.88 -14.59
N ASN A 442 30.91 -2.73 -13.86
CA ASN A 442 29.87 -1.75 -14.17
C ASN A 442 30.05 -0.40 -13.45
N SER A 443 30.98 -0.27 -12.48
CA SER A 443 31.34 1.06 -11.97
C SER A 443 32.13 1.79 -13.05
N ASN A 444 31.50 2.77 -13.69
CA ASN A 444 32.09 3.57 -14.77
C ASN A 444 33.49 4.07 -14.39
N LEU A 445 34.43 4.00 -15.34
CA LEU A 445 35.79 4.54 -15.19
C LEU A 445 35.83 6.03 -14.79
N PHE A 446 34.72 6.75 -14.96
CA PHE A 446 34.57 8.18 -14.69
C PHE A 446 33.79 8.50 -13.40
N ASP A 447 33.27 7.50 -12.68
CA ASP A 447 32.62 7.75 -11.40
C ASP A 447 33.67 8.06 -10.32
N LYS A 448 33.62 9.29 -9.83
CA LYS A 448 34.47 9.83 -8.77
C LYS A 448 34.55 8.85 -7.59
N LYS A 449 35.73 8.73 -6.97
CA LYS A 449 36.13 7.84 -5.84
C LYS A 449 35.09 7.58 -4.70
N ASN A 450 34.00 8.33 -4.60
CA ASN A 450 33.03 8.32 -3.48
C ASN A 450 31.78 7.44 -3.67
N ASN A 451 31.65 6.71 -4.81
CA ASN A 451 30.49 5.84 -5.07
C ASN A 451 30.86 4.36 -5.34
N GLN A 452 32.11 3.96 -5.10
CA GLN A 452 32.55 2.58 -5.35
C GLN A 452 31.94 1.57 -4.34
N PRO A 453 31.63 0.35 -4.77
CA PRO A 453 31.23 -0.73 -3.87
C PRO A 453 32.31 -1.06 -2.84
N ASN A 454 31.95 -1.09 -1.56
CA ASN A 454 32.85 -1.43 -0.46
C ASN A 454 32.59 -2.86 0.03
N PHE A 455 33.50 -3.79 -0.25
CA PHE A 455 33.40 -5.18 0.19
C PHE A 455 34.17 -5.39 1.48
N ILE A 456 33.49 -5.85 2.52
CA ILE A 456 34.08 -6.08 3.85
C ILE A 456 33.59 -7.40 4.43
N ASP A 457 34.41 -8.04 5.25
CA ASP A 457 33.96 -9.13 6.10
C ASP A 457 33.25 -8.63 7.36
N ILE A 458 32.54 -9.52 8.03
CA ILE A 458 31.80 -9.22 9.26
C ILE A 458 32.68 -8.65 10.38
N LYS A 459 33.93 -9.11 10.55
CA LYS A 459 34.82 -8.66 11.63
C LYS A 459 35.20 -7.19 11.43
N ASN A 460 35.54 -6.84 10.19
CA ASN A 460 35.88 -5.49 9.79
C ASN A 460 34.64 -4.58 9.89
N PHE A 461 33.45 -5.05 9.49
CA PHE A 461 32.21 -4.29 9.66
C PHE A 461 31.93 -3.94 11.13
N ILE A 462 32.06 -4.92 12.03
CA ILE A 462 31.90 -4.71 13.48
C ILE A 462 32.89 -3.66 14.00
N SER A 463 34.16 -3.73 13.55
CA SER A 463 35.19 -2.77 13.97
C SER A 463 34.91 -1.32 13.52
N LEU A 464 34.32 -1.14 12.34
CA LEU A 464 33.94 0.18 11.82
C LEU A 464 32.81 0.81 12.63
N ASN A 465 31.91 -0.01 13.17
CA ASN A 465 30.82 0.46 14.01
C ASN A 465 31.30 0.85 15.42
N ASN A 466 32.23 0.08 16.00
CA ASN A 466 32.76 0.32 17.35
C ASN A 466 33.69 1.55 17.44
N ARG A 467 34.24 2.05 16.32
CA ARG A 467 35.10 3.26 16.28
C ARG A 467 34.31 4.58 16.31
N LYS A 468 32.98 4.53 16.40
CA LYS A 468 32.07 5.70 16.32
C LYS A 468 31.17 5.88 17.54
N ILE A 469 31.49 5.25 18.67
CA ILE A 469 30.88 5.51 19.99
C ILE A 469 31.82 6.38 20.81
#